data_AF-A0A966YIC9-F1
#
_entry.id   AF-A0A966YIC9-F1
#
_cell.length_a   1.000
_cell.length_b   1.000
_cell.length_c   1.000
_cell.angle_alpha   90.00
_cell.angle_beta   90.00
_cell.angle_gamma   90.00
#
_symmetry.space_group_name_H-M   'P 1'
#
loop_
_entity.id
_entity.type
_entity.pdbx_description
1 polymer ?
#
loop_
_entity_poly.entity_id
_entity_poly.type
_entity_poly.pdbx_seq_one_letter_code
_entity_poly.pdbx_strand_id
1 'polypeptide(L)' 'MAGLLLDLTAQLRAAGLTTGRLGLSGGVFQNALLVELAVARLQPNGHEPLLHHQVPANDGGLALGQAVLGRRQVEAG' A
#
# COMPACT_ATOMS: atom_id res chain seq x y z
N MET A 1 -3.85 2.55 14.78
CA MET A 1 -3.58 2.58 13.33
C MET A 1 -3.13 1.23 12.78
N ALA A 2 -2.03 0.62 13.25
CA ALA A 2 -1.56 -0.68 12.73
C ALA A 2 -2.54 -1.85 12.96
N GLY A 3 -3.30 -1.85 14.06
CA GLY A 3 -4.40 -2.81 14.28
C GLY A 3 -5.50 -2.69 13.23
N LEU A 4 -5.85 -1.46 12.84
CA LEU A 4 -6.86 -1.18 11.82
C LEU A 4 -6.45 -1.72 10.44
N LEU A 5 -5.15 -1.71 10.12
CA LEU A 5 -4.65 -2.32 8.88
C LEU A 5 -4.84 -3.84 8.88
N LEU A 6 -4.61 -4.52 10.01
CA LEU A 6 -4.86 -5.97 10.12
C LEU A 6 -6.35 -6.30 10.06
N ASP A 7 -7.19 -5.51 10.71
CA ASP A 7 -8.64 -5.73 10.70
C ASP A 7 -9.18 -5.55 9.28
N LEU A 8 -8.72 -4.53 8.56
CA LEU A 8 -9.06 -4.32 7.15
C LEU A 8 -8.58 -5.47 6.28
N THR A 9 -7.35 -5.95 6.44
CA THR A 9 -6.85 -7.06 5.60
C THR A 9 -7.59 -8.37 5.88
N ALA A 10 -8.02 -8.61 7.13
CA ALA A 10 -8.88 -9.73 7.47
C ALA A 10 -10.25 -9.63 6.80
N GLN A 11 -10.87 -8.44 6.79
CA GLN A 11 -12.14 -8.20 6.10
C GLN A 11 -12.01 -8.39 4.58
N LEU A 12 -10.94 -7.87 3.97
CA LEU A 12 -10.68 -8.04 2.53
C LEU A 12 -10.47 -9.51 2.16
N ARG A 13 -9.75 -10.27 3.00
CA ARG A 13 -9.61 -11.73 2.83
C ARG A 13 -10.95 -12.45 2.91
N ALA A 14 -11.80 -12.09 3.87
CA ALA A 14 -13.15 -12.65 3.98
C ALA A 14 -14.01 -12.32 2.74
N ALA A 15 -13.78 -11.18 2.09
CA ALA A 15 -14.40 -10.79 0.82
C ALA A 15 -13.77 -11.45 -0.43
N GLY A 16 -12.78 -12.35 -0.25
CA GLY A 16 -12.14 -13.10 -1.34
C GLY A 16 -10.87 -12.44 -1.92
N LEU A 17 -10.40 -11.31 -1.38
CA LEU A 17 -9.15 -10.69 -1.78
C LEU A 17 -7.98 -11.33 -1.02
N THR A 18 -7.24 -12.19 -1.70
CA THR A 18 -6.22 -13.05 -1.06
C THR A 18 -4.80 -12.52 -1.15
N THR A 19 -4.55 -11.39 -1.82
CA THR A 19 -3.19 -10.84 -1.94
C THR A 19 -2.59 -10.51 -0.58
N GLY A 20 -1.40 -11.04 -0.30
CA GLY A 20 -0.60 -10.69 0.87
C GLY A 20 0.18 -9.38 0.71
N ARG A 21 0.30 -8.88 -0.52
CA ARG A 21 1.10 -7.69 -0.86
C ARG A 21 0.28 -6.42 -0.65
N LEU A 22 0.76 -5.54 0.22
CA LEU A 22 0.02 -4.35 0.68
C LEU A 22 0.82 -3.08 0.37
N GLY A 23 0.37 -2.29 -0.60
CA GLY A 23 0.95 -0.97 -0.86
C GLY A 23 0.60 0.03 0.24
N LEU A 24 1.59 0.52 0.99
CA LEU A 24 1.40 1.61 1.96
C LEU A 24 1.78 2.94 1.28
N SER A 25 0.76 3.74 0.94
CA SER A 25 0.88 4.95 0.12
C SER A 25 -0.02 6.06 0.65
N GLY A 26 0.23 7.30 0.22
CA GLY A 26 -0.42 8.51 0.71
C GLY A 26 0.47 9.23 1.72
N GLY A 27 0.29 10.56 1.84
CA GLY A 27 1.18 11.42 2.63
C GLY A 27 1.31 11.05 4.10
N VAL A 28 0.32 10.35 4.68
CA VAL A 28 0.33 9.81 6.05
C VAL A 28 1.47 8.82 6.27
N PHE A 29 1.82 8.02 5.26
CA PHE A 29 2.92 7.04 5.33
C PHE A 29 4.30 7.66 5.09
N GLN A 30 4.43 8.99 5.08
CA GLN A 30 5.74 9.63 5.27
C GLN A 30 6.16 9.67 6.76
N ASN A 31 5.22 9.41 7.67
CA ASN A 31 5.55 9.30 9.09
C ASN A 31 6.32 8.00 9.34
N ALA A 32 7.63 8.11 9.55
CA ALA A 32 8.52 6.95 9.74
C ALA A 32 8.08 6.04 10.87
N LEU A 33 7.71 6.60 12.03
CA LEU A 33 7.20 5.83 13.17
C LEU A 33 5.94 5.03 12.80
N LEU A 34 5.01 5.64 12.06
CA LEU A 34 3.81 4.94 11.62
C LEU A 34 4.15 3.78 10.67
N VAL A 35 5.06 3.99 9.72
CA VAL A 35 5.50 2.97 8.77
C VAL A 35 6.17 1.81 9.49
N GLU A 36 7.11 2.09 10.40
CA GLU A 36 7.80 1.08 11.19
C GLU A 36 6.83 0.22 12.00
N LEU A 37 5.89 0.86 12.71
CA LEU A 37 4.86 0.17 13.48
C LEU A 37 3.91 -0.65 12.60
N ALA A 38 3.56 -0.14 11.42
CA ALA A 38 2.73 -0.87 10.45
C ALA A 38 3.47 -2.11 9.92
N VAL A 39 4.73 -1.97 9.50
CA VAL A 39 5.56 -3.06 8.98
C VAL A 39 5.77 -4.14 10.05
N ALA A 40 6.17 -3.75 11.25
CA ALA A 40 6.40 -4.65 12.37
C ALA A 40 5.15 -5.46 12.76
N ARG A 41 3.95 -4.92 12.48
CA ARG A 41 2.69 -5.60 12.75
C ARG A 41 2.19 -6.43 11.57
N LEU A 42 2.37 -5.98 10.34
CA LEU A 42 1.87 -6.64 9.13
C LEU A 42 2.71 -7.87 8.74
N GLN A 43 4.05 -7.78 8.78
CA GLN A 43 4.93 -8.87 8.35
C GLN A 43 4.71 -10.18 9.14
N PRO A 44 4.63 -10.18 10.48
CA PRO A 44 4.38 -11.41 11.24
C PRO A 44 3.01 -12.04 10.98
N ASN A 45 2.06 -11.28 10.42
CA ASN A 45 0.71 -11.77 10.07
C ASN A 45 0.63 -12.26 8.61
N GLY A 46 1.78 -12.50 7.96
CA GLY A 46 1.86 -13.07 6.62
C GLY A 46 1.51 -12.07 5.51
N HIS A 47 1.72 -10.77 5.77
CA HIS A 47 1.62 -9.73 4.76
C HIS A 47 3.01 -9.28 4.28
N GLU A 48 3.09 -8.77 3.06
CA GLU A 48 4.27 -8.17 2.45
C GLU A 48 3.98 -6.68 2.20
N PRO A 49 4.32 -5.79 3.15
CA PRO A 49 4.17 -4.35 2.95
C PRO A 49 5.11 -3.85 1.85
N LEU A 50 4.57 -3.08 0.91
CA LEU A 50 5.31 -2.40 -0.14
C LEU A 50 5.38 -0.92 0.21
N LEU A 51 6.59 -0.38 0.27
CA LEU A 51 6.87 1.00 0.62
C LEU A 51 7.40 1.77 -0.58
N HIS A 52 7.12 3.07 -0.60
CA HIS A 52 7.70 4.01 -1.55
C HIS A 52 9.20 4.19 -1.30
N HIS A 53 10.00 4.12 -2.37
CA HIS A 53 11.47 4.30 -2.32
C HIS A 53 11.99 5.30 -3.35
N GLN A 54 11.43 5.30 -4.58
CA GLN A 54 11.91 6.15 -5.68
C GLN A 54 11.15 7.47 -5.81
N VAL A 55 9.89 7.48 -5.40
CA VAL A 55 9.04 8.67 -5.35
C VAL A 55 8.46 8.79 -3.94
N PRO A 56 8.10 9.99 -3.47
CA PRO A 56 7.47 10.11 -2.17
C PRO A 56 6.08 9.46 -2.18
N ALA A 57 5.65 8.96 -1.02
CA ALA A 57 4.31 8.39 -0.85
C ALA A 57 3.17 9.43 -0.99
N ASN A 58 3.51 10.73 -1.03
CA ASN A 58 2.57 11.84 -1.13
C ASN A 58 2.29 12.26 -2.58
N ASP A 59 1.65 13.40 -2.77
CA ASP A 59 1.25 13.90 -4.08
C ASP A 59 2.41 14.15 -5.04
N GLY A 60 3.64 14.31 -4.52
CA GLY A 60 4.86 14.34 -5.34
C GLY A 60 5.11 13.05 -6.13
N GLY A 61 4.55 11.91 -5.71
CA GLY A 61 4.60 10.63 -6.43
C GLY A 61 3.34 10.33 -7.25
N LEU A 62 2.28 11.15 -7.15
CA LEU A 62 0.97 10.85 -7.74
C LEU A 62 1.02 10.80 -9.27
N ALA A 63 1.75 11.73 -9.89
CA ALA A 63 1.88 11.80 -11.35
C ALA A 63 2.44 10.50 -11.96
N LEU A 64 3.36 9.81 -11.27
CA LEU A 64 3.90 8.53 -11.72
C LEU A 64 2.81 7.45 -11.79
N GLY A 65 1.99 7.33 -10.74
CA GLY A 65 0.88 6.37 -10.70
C GLY A 65 -0.15 6.65 -11.80
N GLN A 66 -0.46 7.92 -12.04
CA GLN A 66 -1.35 8.35 -13.12
C GLN A 66 -0.80 7.98 -14.50
N ALA A 67 0.49 8.24 -14.76
CA ALA A 67 1.13 7.90 -16.04
C ALA A 67 1.12 6.38 -16.31
N VAL A 68 1.43 5.56 -15.30
CA VAL A 68 1.42 4.10 -15.42
C VAL A 68 0.00 3.58 -15.70
N LEU A 69 -1.01 4.09 -14.97
CA LEU A 69 -2.40 3.71 -15.21
C LEU A 69 -2.89 4.16 -16.59
N GLY A 70 -2.58 5.38 -17.00
CA GLY A 70 -2.91 5.90 -18.32
C GLY A 70 -2.31 5.05 -19.45
N ARG A 71 -1.03 4.67 -19.34
CA ARG A 71 -0.41 3.75 -20.30
C ARG A 71 -1.14 2.41 -20.38
N ARG A 72 -1.47 1.80 -19.24
CA ARG A 72 -2.22 0.52 -19.21
C ARG A 72 -3.61 0.63 -19.85
N GLN A 73 -4.28 1.78 -19.72
CA GLN A 73 -5.58 2.00 -20.37
C GLN A 73 -5.45 2.09 -21.88
N VAL A 74 -4.41 2.76 -22.39
CA VAL A 74 -4.14 2.85 -23.83
C VAL A 74 -3.76 1.49 -24.42
N GLU A 75 -2.97 0.68 -23.70
CA GLU A 75 -2.57 -0.68 -24.14
C GLU A 75 -3.73 -1.69 -24.15
N ALA A 76 -4.81 -1.42 -23.42
CA ALA A 76 -5.96 -2.32 -23.28
C ALA A 76 -7.10 -2.03 -24.28
N GLY A 77 -7.00 -0.95 -25.05
CA GLY A 77 -7.91 -0.60 -26.15
C GLY A 77 -7.35 -1.01 -27.50
#